data_AF-A0A932KH30-F1
#
_entry.id   AF-A0A932KH30-F1
#
_cell.length_a   1.000
_cell.length_b   1.000
_cell.length_c   1.000
_cell.angle_alpha   90.00
_cell.angle_beta   90.00
_cell.angle_gamma   90.00
#
_symmetry.space_group_name_H-M   'P 1'
#
loop_
_entity.id
_entity.type
_entity.pdbx_description
1 polymer ?
#
loop_
_entity_poly.entity_id
_entity_poly.type
_entity_poly.pdbx_seq_one_letter_code
_entity_poly.pdbx_strand_id
1 'polypeptide(L)'
;MDTAETKKYVRYLTAVGSISKLFSNNTQPYLYYRLAENIFVDAFGAQNVGRSDIAIDAVKDRVGYGLKTFVGHNKGSSYQKIAEFNAQKPTLDKLLAQEEKDSFMIALANLRNSRIKFAIDAFQLNQTKYHSVVRDHYLFSVIEEPMHEIDLSKAKVIDVNEKTIIFNDQTGEYKFVKSKSTLYKRFYEKTPLYSFKIDILNDPLSLLIPKISGLFNSDLYRAESIILPLYSTRDGEVPERSGLNQWNADGRPRSKKEVYIPVPSWLHTVFPDFLPERSKSFVLTLPSGKTISCSVVQDGGKAIMSNPNTDLGEWLIDGVLKLPEGQIVTKHMLDTLGIDSVELSKENNNYSLNFKKTGSYEKFKEENNII
;
A
#
# COMPACT_ATOMS: atom_id res chain seq x y z
N MET A 1 -15.27 -29.38 8.83
CA MET A 1 -14.18 -28.37 8.94
C MET A 1 -12.90 -29.16 8.81
N ASP A 2 -12.38 -29.30 7.59
CA ASP A 2 -11.64 -30.52 7.24
C ASP A 2 -10.12 -30.37 7.17
N THR A 3 -9.59 -29.15 7.11
CA THR A 3 -8.14 -28.93 7.01
C THR A 3 -7.58 -28.16 8.20
N ALA A 4 -6.27 -28.32 8.45
CA ALA A 4 -5.54 -27.55 9.46
C ALA A 4 -5.58 -26.04 9.15
N GLU A 5 -5.52 -25.68 7.86
CA GLU A 5 -5.61 -24.30 7.37
C GLU A 5 -6.98 -23.69 7.68
N THR A 6 -8.08 -24.40 7.41
CA THR A 6 -9.44 -23.92 7.74
C THR A 6 -9.60 -23.75 9.25
N LYS A 7 -9.05 -24.66 10.07
CA LYS A 7 -9.08 -24.52 11.54
C LYS A 7 -8.28 -23.29 11.99
N LYS A 8 -7.12 -23.03 11.39
CA LYS A 8 -6.32 -21.82 11.65
C LYS A 8 -7.09 -20.55 11.27
N TYR A 9 -7.70 -20.54 10.08
CA TYR A 9 -8.50 -19.43 9.57
C TYR A 9 -9.69 -19.10 10.47
N VAL A 10 -10.49 -20.11 10.84
CA VAL A 10 -11.63 -19.96 11.76
C VAL A 10 -11.16 -19.45 13.11
N ARG A 11 -10.09 -20.03 13.68
CA ARG A 11 -9.54 -19.58 14.96
C ARG A 11 -9.14 -18.10 14.94
N TYR A 12 -8.50 -17.66 13.87
CA TYR A 12 -8.10 -16.26 13.72
C TYR A 12 -9.30 -15.33 13.59
N LEU A 13 -10.26 -15.68 12.74
CA LEU A 13 -11.50 -14.92 12.61
C LEU A 13 -12.28 -14.86 13.93
N THR A 14 -12.36 -15.95 14.68
CA THR A 14 -12.99 -16.00 16.01
C THR A 14 -12.26 -15.07 16.98
N ALA A 15 -10.93 -15.11 17.02
CA ALA A 15 -10.14 -14.25 17.90
C ALA A 15 -10.37 -12.76 17.59
N VAL A 16 -10.29 -12.34 16.32
CA VAL A 16 -10.49 -10.93 15.95
C VAL A 16 -11.95 -10.49 16.10
N GLY A 17 -12.89 -11.39 15.84
CA GLY A 17 -14.31 -11.14 16.08
C GLY A 17 -14.62 -10.99 17.58
N SER A 18 -13.95 -11.73 18.45
CA SER A 18 -14.18 -11.66 19.91
C SER A 18 -13.82 -10.30 20.51
N ILE A 19 -12.89 -9.57 19.89
CA ILE A 19 -12.45 -8.24 20.35
C ILE A 19 -13.25 -7.10 19.71
N SER A 20 -14.43 -7.38 19.15
CA SER A 20 -15.24 -6.39 18.42
C SER A 20 -15.53 -5.11 19.21
N LYS A 21 -15.69 -5.19 20.54
CA LYS A 21 -15.94 -4.04 21.42
C LYS A 21 -14.79 -3.01 21.47
N LEU A 22 -13.63 -3.32 20.91
CA LEU A 22 -12.58 -2.30 20.67
C LEU A 22 -12.97 -1.30 19.58
N PHE A 23 -13.85 -1.69 18.65
CA PHE A 23 -14.15 -0.93 17.44
C PHE A 23 -15.63 -0.62 17.27
N SER A 24 -16.52 -1.40 17.88
CA SER A 24 -17.97 -1.26 17.71
C SER A 24 -18.74 -1.85 18.88
N ASN A 25 -19.85 -1.20 19.25
CA ASN A 25 -20.82 -1.71 20.22
C ASN A 25 -21.93 -2.58 19.58
N ASN A 26 -21.83 -2.88 18.28
CA ASN A 26 -22.82 -3.72 17.60
C ASN A 26 -22.64 -5.20 17.96
N THR A 27 -23.74 -5.94 17.92
CA THR A 27 -23.81 -7.39 18.10
C THR A 27 -23.29 -8.17 16.89
N GLN A 28 -23.25 -7.53 15.72
CA GLN A 28 -22.56 -8.05 14.54
C GLN A 28 -21.05 -7.86 14.73
N PRO A 29 -20.26 -8.94 14.81
CA PRO A 29 -18.84 -8.82 15.13
C PRO A 29 -18.14 -7.96 14.08
N TYR A 30 -17.27 -7.05 14.53
CA TYR A 30 -16.50 -6.17 13.69
C TYR A 30 -15.35 -6.93 13.02
N LEU A 31 -15.13 -6.69 11.72
CA LEU A 31 -13.99 -7.24 10.99
C LEU A 31 -13.55 -6.24 9.92
N TYR A 32 -12.37 -5.67 10.10
CA TYR A 32 -11.77 -4.77 9.13
C TYR A 32 -11.30 -5.54 7.88
N TYR A 33 -11.54 -5.00 6.69
CA TYR A 33 -11.34 -5.73 5.44
C TYR A 33 -9.87 -6.13 5.21
N ARG A 34 -8.88 -5.26 5.50
CA ARG A 34 -7.46 -5.62 5.39
C ARG A 34 -7.05 -6.70 6.39
N LEU A 35 -7.64 -6.70 7.57
CA LEU A 35 -7.38 -7.74 8.56
C LEU A 35 -7.91 -9.09 8.06
N ALA A 36 -9.10 -9.12 7.43
CA ALA A 36 -9.63 -10.31 6.80
C ALA A 36 -8.74 -10.82 5.65
N GLU A 37 -8.22 -9.92 4.81
CA GLU A 37 -7.25 -10.24 3.75
C GLU A 37 -5.98 -10.89 4.33
N ASN A 38 -5.38 -10.26 5.34
CA ASN A 38 -4.16 -10.76 5.97
C ASN A 38 -4.38 -12.11 6.68
N ILE A 39 -5.53 -12.29 7.35
CA ILE A 39 -5.89 -13.56 7.98
C ILE A 39 -6.04 -14.67 6.93
N PHE A 40 -6.65 -14.38 5.78
CA PHE A 40 -6.78 -15.34 4.69
C PHE A 40 -5.40 -15.74 4.15
N VAL A 41 -4.56 -14.74 3.85
CA VAL A 41 -3.18 -14.93 3.36
C VAL A 41 -2.35 -15.80 4.31
N ASP A 42 -2.35 -15.49 5.61
CA ASP A 42 -1.57 -16.25 6.60
C ASP A 42 -2.14 -17.65 6.86
N ALA A 43 -3.47 -17.78 6.95
CA ALA A 43 -4.08 -19.06 7.31
C ALA A 43 -3.95 -20.11 6.21
N PHE A 44 -4.04 -19.69 4.95
CA PHE A 44 -4.00 -20.57 3.78
C PHE A 44 -2.65 -20.53 3.04
N GLY A 45 -1.65 -19.78 3.52
CA GLY A 45 -0.38 -19.61 2.81
C GLY A 45 -0.57 -19.07 1.39
N ALA A 46 -1.54 -18.16 1.20
CA ALA A 46 -1.85 -17.58 -0.09
C ALA A 46 -0.88 -16.44 -0.42
N GLN A 47 -0.70 -16.14 -1.70
CA GLN A 47 0.05 -14.96 -2.14
C GLN A 47 -0.88 -13.73 -2.13
N ASN A 48 -0.49 -12.66 -1.43
CA ASN A 48 -1.19 -11.38 -1.51
C ASN A 48 -0.87 -10.67 -2.83
N VAL A 49 -1.90 -10.31 -3.60
CA VAL A 49 -1.78 -9.64 -4.89
C VAL A 49 -2.68 -8.41 -5.01
N GLY A 50 -3.32 -7.98 -3.91
CA GLY A 50 -4.25 -6.86 -3.88
C GLY A 50 -3.60 -5.52 -4.23
N ARG A 51 -3.64 -5.16 -5.51
CA ARG A 51 -3.26 -3.84 -6.05
C ARG A 51 -4.51 -3.12 -6.59
N SER A 52 -4.44 -1.79 -6.75
CA SER A 52 -5.58 -0.94 -7.18
C SER A 52 -6.28 -1.41 -8.46
N ASP A 53 -5.57 -2.12 -9.34
CA ASP A 53 -6.02 -2.39 -10.71
C ASP A 53 -6.29 -3.88 -11.01
N ILE A 54 -6.17 -4.76 -10.02
CA ILE A 54 -6.38 -6.22 -10.20
C ILE A 54 -7.73 -6.63 -9.59
N ALA A 55 -8.41 -7.62 -10.19
CA ALA A 55 -9.75 -8.07 -9.77
C ALA A 55 -9.77 -8.98 -8.53
N ILE A 56 -8.59 -9.42 -8.06
CA ILE A 56 -8.39 -10.39 -6.98
C ILE A 56 -7.43 -9.81 -5.93
N ASP A 57 -7.56 -10.29 -4.70
CA ASP A 57 -6.77 -9.86 -3.55
C ASP A 57 -5.73 -10.92 -3.15
N ALA A 58 -6.00 -12.20 -3.40
CA ALA A 58 -5.08 -13.30 -3.09
C ALA A 58 -5.08 -14.42 -4.14
N VAL A 59 -3.98 -15.17 -4.22
CA VAL A 59 -3.83 -16.36 -5.07
C VAL A 59 -3.40 -17.56 -4.24
N LYS A 60 -4.08 -18.70 -4.39
CA LYS A 60 -3.67 -19.99 -3.81
C LYS A 60 -4.00 -21.11 -4.78
N ASP A 61 -3.04 -22.00 -5.03
CA ASP A 61 -3.19 -23.20 -5.88
C ASP A 61 -3.85 -22.91 -7.24
N ARG A 62 -3.38 -21.86 -7.93
CA ARG A 62 -3.93 -21.38 -9.22
C ARG A 62 -5.41 -20.98 -9.16
N VAL A 63 -5.90 -20.61 -7.98
CA VAL A 63 -7.22 -20.00 -7.78
C VAL A 63 -7.04 -18.55 -7.31
N GLY A 64 -7.70 -17.62 -8.00
CA GLY A 64 -7.74 -16.20 -7.62
C GLY A 64 -8.94 -15.89 -6.73
N TYR A 65 -8.71 -15.17 -5.65
CA TYR A 65 -9.71 -14.86 -4.63
C TYR A 65 -9.95 -13.35 -4.57
N GLY A 66 -11.19 -12.94 -4.82
CA GLY A 66 -11.69 -11.61 -4.41
C GLY A 66 -12.24 -11.70 -2.99
N LEU A 67 -11.56 -11.08 -2.03
CA LEU A 67 -11.90 -11.16 -0.62
C LEU A 67 -12.91 -10.07 -0.28
N LYS A 68 -14.00 -10.45 0.40
CA LYS A 68 -15.07 -9.53 0.79
C LYS A 68 -15.45 -9.74 2.24
N THR A 69 -15.79 -8.65 2.91
CA THR A 69 -16.34 -8.68 4.26
C THR A 69 -17.50 -7.71 4.33
N PHE A 70 -18.67 -8.18 4.73
CA PHE A 70 -19.87 -7.35 4.81
C PHE A 70 -20.88 -7.86 5.82
N VAL A 71 -21.79 -6.98 6.22
CA VAL A 71 -22.89 -7.30 7.12
C VAL A 71 -23.97 -8.07 6.35
N GLY A 72 -24.45 -9.18 6.92
CA GLY A 72 -25.64 -9.86 6.44
C GLY A 72 -26.86 -8.93 6.52
N HIS A 73 -27.66 -8.85 5.46
CA HIS A 73 -28.83 -7.98 5.45
C HIS A 73 -30.09 -8.82 5.58
N ASN A 74 -31.04 -8.36 6.40
CA ASN A 74 -32.38 -8.95 6.55
C ASN A 74 -33.15 -9.13 5.22
N LYS A 75 -32.70 -8.50 4.13
CA LYS A 75 -33.26 -8.64 2.76
C LYS A 75 -32.60 -9.75 1.94
N GLY A 76 -31.76 -10.60 2.53
CA GLY A 76 -31.13 -11.73 1.85
C GLY A 76 -30.08 -11.37 0.80
N SER A 77 -29.63 -10.09 0.73
CA SER A 77 -28.65 -9.65 -0.25
C SER A 77 -27.94 -8.35 0.11
N SER A 78 -26.72 -8.16 -0.42
CA SER A 78 -25.91 -6.95 -0.23
C SER A 78 -25.18 -6.53 -1.50
N TYR A 79 -25.10 -5.23 -1.77
CA TYR A 79 -24.25 -4.70 -2.84
C TYR A 79 -22.82 -4.48 -2.33
N GLN A 80 -21.86 -5.17 -2.92
CA GLN A 80 -20.45 -5.03 -2.58
C GLN A 80 -19.65 -4.47 -3.75
N LYS A 81 -18.72 -3.58 -3.45
CA LYS A 81 -17.85 -2.96 -4.47
C LYS A 81 -16.95 -4.03 -5.07
N ILE A 82 -16.98 -4.16 -6.40
CA ILE A 82 -16.16 -5.11 -7.16
C ILE A 82 -15.18 -4.43 -8.11
N ALA A 83 -15.35 -3.14 -8.40
CA ALA A 83 -14.40 -2.36 -9.17
C ALA A 83 -14.55 -0.84 -8.94
N GLU A 84 -13.47 -0.12 -9.21
CA GLU A 84 -13.38 1.35 -9.20
C GLU A 84 -12.63 1.82 -10.46
N PHE A 85 -13.11 2.89 -11.09
CA PHE A 85 -12.70 3.33 -12.43
C PHE A 85 -12.23 4.78 -12.46
N ASN A 86 -11.45 5.20 -11.46
CA ASN A 86 -11.00 6.59 -11.33
C ASN A 86 -10.21 7.05 -12.57
N ALA A 87 -9.32 6.21 -13.10
CA ALA A 87 -8.55 6.52 -14.30
C ALA A 87 -9.41 6.58 -15.58
N GLN A 88 -10.49 5.80 -15.65
CA GLN A 88 -11.40 5.75 -16.82
C GLN A 88 -12.62 6.68 -16.65
N LYS A 89 -12.68 7.46 -15.56
CA LYS A 89 -13.79 8.35 -15.26
C LYS A 89 -14.09 9.35 -16.39
N PRO A 90 -13.10 10.03 -17.03
CA PRO A 90 -13.39 10.96 -18.11
C PRO A 90 -14.10 10.30 -19.31
N THR A 91 -13.68 9.09 -19.69
CA THR A 91 -14.29 8.33 -20.79
C THR A 91 -15.70 7.88 -20.43
N LEU A 92 -15.89 7.37 -19.21
CA LEU A 92 -17.20 6.94 -18.71
C LEU A 92 -18.19 8.11 -18.59
N ASP A 93 -17.74 9.27 -18.12
CA ASP A 93 -18.57 10.48 -18.00
C ASP A 93 -19.00 11.00 -19.38
N LYS A 94 -18.13 10.90 -20.40
CA LYS A 94 -18.50 11.24 -21.78
C LYS A 94 -19.64 10.35 -22.31
N LEU A 95 -19.55 9.04 -22.10
CA LEU A 95 -20.61 8.10 -22.51
C LEU A 95 -21.92 8.36 -21.76
N LEU A 96 -21.84 8.72 -20.47
CA LEU A 96 -23.02 9.10 -19.69
C LEU A 96 -23.70 10.37 -20.22
N ALA A 97 -22.90 11.37 -20.63
CA ALA A 97 -23.41 12.64 -21.16
C ALA A 97 -24.08 12.49 -22.54
N GLN A 98 -23.74 11.45 -23.30
CA GLN A 98 -24.36 11.12 -24.59
C GLN A 98 -25.68 10.33 -24.44
N GLU A 99 -26.09 10.03 -23.20
CA GLU A 99 -27.26 9.20 -22.87
C GLU A 99 -27.26 7.78 -23.47
N GLU A 100 -26.10 7.31 -23.94
CA GLU A 100 -25.91 5.97 -24.52
C GLU A 100 -25.74 4.90 -23.42
N LYS A 101 -26.83 4.58 -22.72
CA LYS A 101 -26.82 3.67 -21.56
C LYS A 101 -26.26 2.28 -21.87
N ASP A 102 -26.60 1.73 -23.04
CA ASP A 102 -26.12 0.40 -23.46
C ASP A 102 -24.63 0.43 -23.82
N SER A 103 -24.18 1.44 -24.57
CA SER A 103 -22.75 1.65 -24.87
C SER A 103 -21.94 1.83 -23.57
N PHE A 104 -22.47 2.61 -22.62
CA PHE A 104 -21.87 2.79 -21.29
C PHE A 104 -21.75 1.46 -20.52
N MET A 105 -22.84 0.69 -20.46
CA MET A 105 -22.87 -0.62 -19.79
C MET A 105 -21.84 -1.58 -20.42
N ILE A 106 -21.78 -1.64 -21.76
CA ILE A 106 -20.82 -2.48 -22.49
C ILE A 106 -19.38 -2.04 -22.17
N ALA A 107 -19.09 -0.74 -22.20
CA ALA A 107 -17.77 -0.21 -21.86
C ALA A 107 -17.36 -0.56 -20.42
N LEU A 108 -18.28 -0.39 -19.46
CA LEU A 108 -18.06 -0.71 -18.06
C LEU A 108 -17.81 -2.21 -17.84
N ALA A 109 -18.63 -3.05 -18.48
CA ALA A 109 -18.50 -4.50 -18.41
C ALA A 109 -17.17 -4.98 -19.03
N ASN A 110 -16.78 -4.42 -20.18
CA ASN A 110 -15.47 -4.69 -20.79
C ASN A 110 -14.32 -4.33 -19.85
N LEU A 111 -14.33 -3.14 -19.23
CA LEU A 111 -13.31 -2.76 -18.26
C LEU A 111 -13.23 -3.74 -17.07
N ARG A 112 -14.37 -4.17 -16.54
CA ARG A 112 -14.43 -5.16 -15.45
C ARG A 112 -13.89 -6.53 -15.89
N ASN A 113 -14.30 -7.01 -17.06
CA ASN A 113 -13.93 -8.32 -17.59
C ASN A 113 -12.43 -8.36 -17.93
N SER A 114 -11.89 -7.30 -18.53
CA SER A 114 -10.45 -7.19 -18.81
C SER A 114 -9.60 -7.32 -17.55
N ARG A 115 -10.05 -6.80 -16.40
CA ARG A 115 -9.34 -7.00 -15.12
C ARG A 115 -9.37 -8.45 -14.62
N ILE A 116 -10.45 -9.19 -14.88
CA ILE A 116 -10.51 -10.63 -14.56
C ILE A 116 -9.55 -11.40 -15.47
N LYS A 117 -9.63 -11.18 -16.79
CA LYS A 117 -8.76 -11.82 -17.78
C LYS A 117 -7.29 -11.56 -17.49
N PHE A 118 -6.94 -10.30 -17.25
CA PHE A 118 -5.59 -9.92 -16.86
C PHE A 118 -5.10 -10.70 -15.63
N ALA A 119 -5.94 -10.85 -14.59
CA ALA A 119 -5.58 -11.63 -13.42
C ALA A 119 -5.40 -13.13 -13.74
N ILE A 120 -6.29 -13.70 -14.55
CA ILE A 120 -6.19 -15.10 -14.99
C ILE A 120 -4.87 -15.34 -15.72
N ASP A 121 -4.54 -14.48 -16.69
CA ASP A 121 -3.34 -14.62 -17.52
C ASP A 121 -2.06 -14.34 -16.73
N ALA A 122 -2.03 -13.26 -15.93
CA ALA A 122 -0.86 -12.84 -15.17
C ALA A 122 -0.46 -13.86 -14.10
N PHE A 123 -1.43 -14.55 -13.49
CA PHE A 123 -1.19 -15.53 -12.42
C PHE A 123 -1.47 -16.98 -12.83
N GLN A 124 -1.73 -17.23 -14.12
CA GLN A 124 -1.98 -18.56 -14.70
C GLN A 124 -3.08 -19.34 -13.95
N LEU A 125 -4.19 -18.65 -13.65
CA LEU A 125 -5.27 -19.16 -12.82
C LEU A 125 -6.20 -20.09 -13.61
N ASN A 126 -6.69 -21.14 -12.95
CA ASN A 126 -7.74 -22.01 -13.50
C ASN A 126 -9.14 -21.57 -13.08
N GLN A 127 -9.24 -20.81 -11.99
CA GLN A 127 -10.51 -20.38 -11.42
C GLN A 127 -10.35 -19.04 -10.70
N THR A 128 -11.41 -18.24 -10.73
CA THR A 128 -11.57 -17.05 -9.89
C THR A 128 -12.86 -17.15 -9.09
N LYS A 129 -12.82 -16.75 -7.82
CA LYS A 129 -13.97 -16.76 -6.93
C LYS A 129 -13.96 -15.59 -5.97
N TYR A 130 -15.13 -15.20 -5.51
CA TYR A 130 -15.25 -14.37 -4.32
C TYR A 130 -15.23 -15.28 -3.10
N HIS A 131 -14.47 -14.88 -2.07
CA HIS A 131 -14.49 -15.49 -0.75
C HIS A 131 -14.92 -14.42 0.25
N SER A 132 -16.10 -14.61 0.83
CA SER A 132 -16.80 -13.59 1.60
C SER A 132 -16.98 -14.03 3.05
N VAL A 133 -16.58 -13.18 3.99
CA VAL A 133 -16.96 -13.29 5.40
C VAL A 133 -18.19 -12.41 5.65
N VAL A 134 -19.34 -13.05 5.79
CA VAL A 134 -20.61 -12.38 6.10
C VAL A 134 -20.79 -12.33 7.61
N ARG A 135 -21.08 -11.13 8.11
CA ARG A 135 -21.18 -10.82 9.54
C ARG A 135 -22.63 -10.67 9.94
N ASP A 136 -23.09 -11.52 10.82
CA ASP A 136 -24.44 -11.48 11.38
C ASP A 136 -24.37 -11.45 12.91
N HIS A 137 -25.51 -11.43 13.58
CA HIS A 137 -25.64 -11.37 15.03
C HIS A 137 -24.81 -12.48 15.72
N TYR A 138 -23.67 -12.09 16.32
CA TYR A 138 -22.68 -12.98 16.94
C TYR A 138 -22.22 -14.15 16.04
N LEU A 139 -22.19 -13.96 14.73
CA LEU A 139 -21.92 -15.03 13.77
C LEU A 139 -21.06 -14.54 12.61
N PHE A 140 -20.09 -15.36 12.22
CA PHE A 140 -19.47 -15.29 10.90
C PHE A 140 -19.87 -16.48 10.05
N SER A 141 -20.18 -16.18 8.79
CA SER A 141 -20.50 -17.16 7.75
C SER A 141 -19.55 -16.96 6.58
N VAL A 142 -18.87 -18.03 6.15
CA VAL A 142 -17.97 -18.00 5.01
C VAL A 142 -18.71 -18.50 3.77
N ILE A 143 -18.75 -17.68 2.73
CA ILE A 143 -19.44 -17.98 1.48
C ILE A 143 -18.45 -17.82 0.34
N GLU A 144 -18.42 -18.81 -0.56
CA GLU A 144 -17.72 -18.71 -1.83
C GLU A 144 -18.69 -18.73 -3.00
N GLU A 145 -18.45 -17.88 -4.00
CA GLU A 145 -19.13 -17.95 -5.29
C GLU A 145 -18.16 -17.66 -6.44
N PRO A 146 -18.39 -18.23 -7.64
CA PRO A 146 -17.53 -17.93 -8.78
C PRO A 146 -17.50 -16.43 -9.12
N MET A 147 -16.34 -15.96 -9.57
CA MET A 147 -16.16 -14.59 -10.06
C MET A 147 -16.29 -14.60 -11.58
N HIS A 148 -17.53 -14.62 -12.08
CA HIS A 148 -17.81 -14.60 -13.50
C HIS A 148 -17.51 -13.24 -14.15
N GLU A 149 -17.13 -13.29 -15.43
CA GLU A 149 -17.25 -12.15 -16.33
C GLU A 149 -18.73 -11.77 -16.51
N ILE A 150 -18.98 -10.48 -16.75
CA ILE A 150 -20.30 -9.99 -17.13
C ILE A 150 -20.57 -10.45 -18.56
N ASP A 151 -21.68 -11.17 -18.77
CA ASP A 151 -22.09 -11.64 -20.09
C ASP A 151 -22.67 -10.49 -20.92
N LEU A 152 -21.87 -9.96 -21.84
CA LEU A 152 -22.23 -8.83 -22.69
C LEU A 152 -23.45 -9.12 -23.59
N SER A 153 -23.69 -10.39 -23.96
CA SER A 153 -24.80 -10.77 -24.85
C SER A 153 -26.14 -10.80 -24.12
N LYS A 154 -26.11 -10.94 -22.79
CA LYS A 154 -27.28 -11.03 -21.91
C LYS A 154 -27.43 -9.82 -21.00
N ALA A 155 -26.44 -8.94 -20.94
CA ALA A 155 -26.45 -7.75 -20.12
C ALA A 155 -27.58 -6.80 -20.54
N LYS A 156 -28.37 -6.33 -19.58
CA LYS A 156 -29.50 -5.40 -19.80
C LYS A 156 -29.57 -4.36 -18.70
N VAL A 157 -29.72 -3.11 -19.09
CA VAL A 157 -30.00 -2.01 -18.15
C VAL A 157 -31.42 -2.17 -17.59
N ILE A 158 -31.53 -2.19 -16.26
CA ILE A 158 -32.80 -2.36 -15.53
C ILE A 158 -33.35 -1.01 -15.08
N ASP A 159 -32.48 -0.15 -14.52
CA ASP A 159 -32.88 1.14 -13.98
C ASP A 159 -31.76 2.16 -14.15
N VAL A 160 -32.14 3.41 -14.45
CA VAL A 160 -31.21 4.54 -14.50
C VAL A 160 -31.85 5.71 -13.78
N ASN A 161 -31.15 6.19 -12.76
CA ASN A 161 -31.48 7.45 -12.11
C ASN A 161 -30.28 8.40 -12.15
N GLU A 162 -30.43 9.57 -11.53
CA GLU A 162 -29.40 10.61 -11.49
C GLU A 162 -28.07 10.06 -10.94
N LYS A 163 -28.11 9.22 -9.90
CA LYS A 163 -26.94 8.79 -9.12
C LYS A 163 -26.38 7.43 -9.55
N THR A 164 -27.23 6.54 -10.04
CA THR A 164 -26.88 5.15 -10.30
C THR A 164 -27.44 4.59 -11.60
N ILE A 165 -26.76 3.58 -12.12
CA ILE A 165 -27.23 2.71 -13.20
C ILE A 165 -27.25 1.28 -12.66
N ILE A 166 -28.37 0.60 -12.80
CA ILE A 166 -28.56 -0.80 -12.43
C ILE A 166 -28.73 -1.61 -13.70
N PHE A 167 -28.00 -2.70 -13.81
CA PHE A 167 -28.07 -3.64 -14.93
C PHE A 167 -27.83 -5.05 -14.42
N ASN A 168 -28.30 -6.05 -15.15
CA ASN A 168 -28.04 -7.46 -14.84
C ASN A 168 -27.60 -8.21 -16.08
N ASP A 169 -27.02 -9.37 -15.85
CA ASP A 169 -26.87 -10.43 -16.85
C ASP A 169 -27.49 -11.73 -16.28
N GLN A 170 -27.15 -12.87 -16.87
CA GLN A 170 -27.59 -14.17 -16.35
C GLN A 170 -26.89 -14.60 -15.05
N THR A 171 -25.76 -14.00 -14.70
CA THR A 171 -24.88 -14.42 -13.59
C THR A 171 -24.98 -13.53 -12.36
N GLY A 172 -25.46 -12.29 -12.51
CA GLY A 172 -25.50 -11.33 -11.44
C GLY A 172 -26.27 -10.06 -11.76
N GLU A 173 -26.47 -9.28 -10.69
CA GLU A 173 -27.03 -7.94 -10.77
C GLU A 173 -25.98 -6.94 -10.30
N TYR A 174 -25.90 -5.82 -11.01
CA TYR A 174 -24.83 -4.85 -10.89
C TYR A 174 -25.40 -3.45 -10.70
N LYS A 175 -24.68 -2.63 -9.94
CA LYS A 175 -25.03 -1.23 -9.69
C LYS A 175 -23.79 -0.37 -9.83
N PHE A 176 -23.80 0.53 -10.80
CA PHE A 176 -22.79 1.56 -10.96
C PHE A 176 -23.19 2.83 -10.22
N VAL A 177 -22.28 3.39 -9.43
CA VAL A 177 -22.46 4.65 -8.69
C VAL A 177 -21.62 5.74 -9.37
N LYS A 178 -22.29 6.70 -10.03
CA LYS A 178 -21.66 7.67 -10.94
C LYS A 178 -20.66 8.60 -10.24
N SER A 179 -21.01 9.12 -9.06
CA SER A 179 -20.17 10.09 -8.33
C SER A 179 -18.83 9.51 -7.89
N LYS A 180 -18.79 8.20 -7.63
CA LYS A 180 -17.59 7.49 -7.17
C LYS A 180 -16.89 6.71 -8.27
N SER A 181 -17.47 6.66 -9.48
CA SER A 181 -17.02 5.77 -10.56
C SER A 181 -16.77 4.33 -10.09
N THR A 182 -17.71 3.77 -9.31
CA THR A 182 -17.58 2.45 -8.69
C THR A 182 -18.68 1.50 -9.13
N LEU A 183 -18.30 0.26 -9.40
CA LEU A 183 -19.20 -0.82 -9.74
C LEU A 183 -19.37 -1.76 -8.55
N TYR A 184 -20.62 -2.04 -8.23
CA TYR A 184 -21.04 -2.97 -7.20
C TYR A 184 -21.73 -4.17 -7.85
N LYS A 185 -21.54 -5.36 -7.27
CA LYS A 185 -22.32 -6.56 -7.56
C LYS A 185 -23.23 -6.85 -6.38
N ARG A 186 -24.44 -7.34 -6.64
CA ARG A 186 -25.30 -7.89 -5.61
C ARG A 186 -24.85 -9.32 -5.25
N PHE A 187 -24.55 -9.52 -3.99
CA PHE A 187 -24.26 -10.81 -3.37
C PHE A 187 -25.53 -11.25 -2.65
N TYR A 188 -26.05 -12.42 -3.04
CA TYR A 188 -27.22 -13.01 -2.41
C TYR A 188 -26.76 -13.95 -1.29
N GLU A 189 -27.58 -14.10 -0.26
CA GLU A 189 -27.38 -15.12 0.74
C GLU A 189 -27.39 -16.50 0.09
N LYS A 190 -26.33 -17.25 0.36
CA LYS A 190 -26.11 -18.62 -0.13
C LYS A 190 -25.82 -19.48 1.08
N THR A 191 -25.97 -20.79 0.91
CA THR A 191 -25.53 -21.76 1.91
C THR A 191 -24.04 -21.53 2.19
N PRO A 192 -23.66 -21.20 3.44
CA PRO A 192 -22.27 -20.98 3.77
C PRO A 192 -21.48 -22.28 3.72
N LEU A 193 -20.21 -22.19 3.33
CA LEU A 193 -19.27 -23.32 3.43
C LEU A 193 -19.15 -23.79 4.87
N TYR A 194 -19.11 -22.82 5.80
CA TYR A 194 -19.18 -23.03 7.23
C TYR A 194 -19.55 -21.72 7.92
N SER A 195 -20.20 -21.86 9.07
CA SER A 195 -20.53 -20.76 9.97
C SER A 195 -20.08 -21.09 11.39
N PHE A 196 -19.72 -20.07 12.15
CA PHE A 196 -19.26 -20.22 13.52
C PHE A 196 -19.63 -18.99 14.35
N LYS A 197 -20.00 -19.27 15.61
CA LYS A 197 -20.37 -18.24 16.57
C LYS A 197 -19.15 -17.43 17.01
N ILE A 198 -19.40 -16.19 17.36
CA ILE A 198 -18.42 -15.24 17.86
C ILE A 198 -18.89 -14.74 19.23
N ASP A 199 -18.21 -15.21 20.27
CA ASP A 199 -18.41 -14.69 21.61
C ASP A 199 -17.66 -13.37 21.76
N ILE A 200 -18.39 -12.25 21.73
CA ILE A 200 -17.80 -10.92 21.85
C ILE A 200 -17.49 -10.64 23.32
N LEU A 201 -16.22 -10.40 23.62
CA LEU A 201 -15.71 -10.07 24.94
C LEU A 201 -16.30 -8.74 25.41
N ASN A 202 -16.69 -8.68 26.69
CA ASN A 202 -17.24 -7.45 27.27
C ASN A 202 -16.21 -6.34 27.43
N ASP A 203 -15.01 -6.69 27.84
CA ASP A 203 -13.87 -5.78 27.98
C ASP A 203 -12.61 -6.45 27.40
N PRO A 204 -12.41 -6.35 26.08
CA PRO A 204 -11.22 -6.91 25.44
C PRO A 204 -9.92 -6.18 25.82
N LEU A 205 -9.98 -4.90 26.23
CA LEU A 205 -8.78 -4.14 26.59
C LEU A 205 -8.11 -4.70 27.84
N SER A 206 -8.88 -5.03 28.89
CA SER A 206 -8.29 -5.59 30.12
C SER A 206 -7.59 -6.93 29.89
N LEU A 207 -7.95 -7.68 28.86
CA LEU A 207 -7.28 -8.93 28.48
C LEU A 207 -6.04 -8.71 27.60
N LEU A 208 -6.06 -7.68 26.75
CA LEU A 208 -4.98 -7.38 25.81
C LEU A 208 -3.84 -6.59 26.46
N ILE A 209 -4.16 -5.56 27.24
CA ILE A 209 -3.17 -4.64 27.81
C ILE A 209 -2.09 -5.37 28.61
N PRO A 210 -2.40 -6.27 29.57
CA PRO A 210 -1.35 -6.96 30.32
C PRO A 210 -0.42 -7.80 29.44
N LYS A 211 -0.97 -8.43 28.39
CA LYS A 211 -0.20 -9.26 27.45
C LYS A 211 0.72 -8.42 26.57
N ILE A 212 0.21 -7.31 26.04
CA ILE A 212 0.98 -6.42 25.18
C ILE A 212 2.01 -5.64 26.00
N SER A 213 1.63 -5.18 27.20
CA SER A 213 2.53 -4.43 28.08
C SER A 213 3.73 -5.24 28.52
N GLY A 214 3.57 -6.56 28.71
CA GLY A 214 4.69 -7.47 28.96
C GLY A 214 5.66 -7.59 27.78
N LEU A 215 5.22 -7.28 26.56
CA LEU A 215 6.05 -7.28 25.34
C LEU A 215 6.76 -5.93 25.10
N PHE A 216 6.43 -4.86 25.82
CA PHE A 216 7.14 -3.58 25.64
C PHE A 216 8.62 -3.63 26.07
N ASN A 217 9.00 -4.66 26.84
CA ASN A 217 10.39 -4.92 27.23
C ASN A 217 11.11 -5.88 26.26
N SER A 218 10.40 -6.49 25.31
CA SER A 218 11.02 -7.20 24.18
C SER A 218 11.17 -6.19 23.04
N ASP A 219 12.37 -6.07 22.47
CA ASP A 219 12.73 -5.13 21.39
C ASP A 219 11.56 -4.80 20.47
N LEU A 220 10.84 -3.72 20.83
CA LEU A 220 9.87 -3.11 19.94
C LEU A 220 10.67 -2.74 18.71
N TYR A 221 10.36 -3.35 17.57
CA TYR A 221 10.94 -3.02 16.26
C TYR A 221 10.64 -1.54 15.94
N ARG A 222 11.42 -0.63 16.52
CA ARG A 222 11.74 0.65 15.90
C ARG A 222 12.85 0.31 14.93
N ALA A 223 12.56 0.33 13.63
CA ALA A 223 13.64 0.40 12.66
C ALA A 223 14.53 1.57 13.10
N GLU A 224 15.81 1.30 13.36
CA GLU A 224 16.75 2.36 13.61
C GLU A 224 16.69 3.31 12.41
N SER A 225 16.55 4.60 12.65
CA SER A 225 16.57 5.59 11.58
C SER A 225 17.36 6.83 11.99
N ILE A 226 17.98 7.45 11.00
CA ILE A 226 18.61 8.76 11.12
C ILE A 226 18.04 9.68 10.04
N ILE A 227 18.04 10.98 10.30
CA ILE A 227 17.67 11.99 9.30
C ILE A 227 18.94 12.69 8.81
N LEU A 228 19.11 12.73 7.49
CA LEU A 228 20.22 13.36 6.79
C LEU A 228 19.73 14.62 6.06
N PRO A 229 20.45 15.74 6.16
CA PRO A 229 20.08 16.96 5.44
C PRO A 229 20.44 16.82 3.96
N LEU A 230 19.64 17.43 3.10
CA LEU A 230 19.96 17.59 1.67
C LEU A 230 20.69 18.92 1.36
N TYR A 231 21.03 19.66 2.42
CA TYR A 231 21.72 20.95 2.40
C TYR A 231 22.91 20.94 3.35
N SER A 232 23.72 22.00 3.33
CA SER A 232 24.82 22.21 4.27
C SER A 232 24.29 22.77 5.58
N THR A 233 24.57 22.09 6.69
CA THR A 233 24.11 22.50 8.03
C THR A 233 24.88 23.71 8.60
N ARG A 234 25.88 24.24 7.86
CA ARG A 234 26.67 25.40 8.30
C ARG A 234 25.99 26.73 7.98
N ASP A 235 25.40 26.79 6.79
CA ASP A 235 24.80 27.97 6.17
C ASP A 235 23.31 27.78 5.87
N GLY A 236 22.79 26.56 6.01
CA GLY A 236 21.38 26.25 5.72
C GLY A 236 21.07 26.11 4.23
N GLU A 237 22.09 26.18 3.38
CA GLU A 237 21.95 26.29 1.93
C GLU A 237 22.46 25.04 1.20
N VAL A 238 22.02 24.83 -0.05
CA VAL A 238 22.59 23.78 -0.91
C VAL A 238 23.84 24.35 -1.60
N PRO A 239 25.05 23.86 -1.32
CA PRO A 239 26.26 24.46 -1.87
C PRO A 239 26.37 24.27 -3.39
N GLU A 240 26.90 25.26 -4.11
CA GLU A 240 26.99 25.22 -5.58
C GLU A 240 27.97 24.17 -6.14
N ARG A 241 28.90 23.68 -5.31
CA ARG A 241 30.01 22.80 -5.72
C ARG A 241 30.20 21.56 -4.84
N SER A 242 29.22 21.22 -4.02
CA SER A 242 29.29 20.02 -3.15
C SER A 242 27.90 19.46 -2.86
N GLY A 243 27.85 18.31 -2.19
CA GLY A 243 26.61 17.58 -1.91
C GLY A 243 25.84 17.23 -3.18
N LEU A 244 24.66 17.83 -3.33
CA LEU A 244 23.79 17.63 -4.49
C LEU A 244 24.35 18.25 -5.77
N ASN A 245 25.28 19.20 -5.67
CA ASN A 245 25.96 19.83 -6.81
C ASN A 245 27.42 19.38 -6.93
N GLN A 246 27.78 18.19 -6.41
CA GLN A 246 29.15 17.66 -6.49
C GLN A 246 29.67 17.55 -7.93
N TRP A 247 28.78 17.35 -8.90
CA TRP A 247 29.08 17.36 -10.33
C TRP A 247 29.71 18.68 -10.82
N ASN A 248 29.46 19.80 -10.13
CA ASN A 248 29.94 21.13 -10.47
C ASN A 248 31.27 21.50 -9.75
N ALA A 249 31.82 20.60 -8.95
CA ALA A 249 33.06 20.85 -8.23
C ALA A 249 34.25 20.99 -9.18
N ASP A 250 35.22 21.83 -8.78
CA ASP A 250 36.47 21.97 -9.52
C ASP A 250 37.33 20.69 -9.43
N GLY A 251 38.29 20.54 -10.32
CA GLY A 251 39.19 19.37 -10.38
C GLY A 251 38.83 18.40 -11.52
N ARG A 252 38.72 17.09 -11.21
CA ARG A 252 38.49 16.09 -12.26
C ARG A 252 37.15 16.29 -12.96
N PRO A 253 37.02 15.87 -14.24
CA PRO A 253 35.72 15.72 -14.88
C PRO A 253 34.81 14.82 -14.03
N ARG A 254 33.55 15.26 -13.88
CA ARG A 254 32.51 14.55 -13.13
C ARG A 254 31.29 14.38 -14.02
N SER A 255 30.56 13.29 -13.80
CA SER A 255 29.25 13.13 -14.43
C SER A 255 28.29 14.18 -13.89
N LYS A 256 27.37 14.70 -14.72
CA LYS A 256 26.35 15.68 -14.31
C LYS A 256 25.39 15.16 -13.23
N LYS A 257 25.38 13.84 -13.00
CA LYS A 257 24.57 13.16 -11.99
C LYS A 257 25.40 12.68 -10.79
N GLU A 258 26.66 13.08 -10.72
CA GLU A 258 27.53 12.73 -9.60
C GLU A 258 27.16 13.60 -8.38
N VAL A 259 26.46 12.98 -7.42
CA VAL A 259 25.98 13.63 -6.19
C VAL A 259 26.29 12.79 -4.96
N TYR A 260 26.24 13.42 -3.78
CA TYR A 260 26.26 12.71 -2.51
C TYR A 260 25.28 13.33 -1.51
N ILE A 261 24.76 12.51 -0.60
CA ILE A 261 23.98 12.98 0.56
C ILE A 261 24.97 13.25 1.71
N PRO A 262 25.01 14.48 2.26
CA PRO A 262 25.87 14.80 3.41
C PRO A 262 25.53 13.95 4.64
N VAL A 263 26.58 13.54 5.36
CA VAL A 263 26.47 12.92 6.68
C VAL A 263 27.14 13.83 7.71
N PRO A 264 26.36 14.59 8.49
CA PRO A 264 26.87 15.37 9.62
C PRO A 264 27.69 14.52 10.60
N SER A 265 28.83 15.05 11.06
CA SER A 265 29.78 14.29 11.88
C SER A 265 29.22 13.80 13.20
N TRP A 266 28.28 14.55 13.80
CA TRP A 266 27.65 14.18 15.06
C TRP A 266 26.86 12.87 14.97
N LEU A 267 26.38 12.49 13.78
CA LEU A 267 25.67 11.22 13.57
C LEU A 267 26.57 10.02 13.79
N HIS A 268 27.86 10.11 13.44
CA HIS A 268 28.84 9.06 13.75
C HIS A 268 29.11 8.94 15.26
N THR A 269 28.86 10.00 16.03
CA THR A 269 29.03 10.00 17.49
C THR A 269 27.79 9.46 18.20
N VAL A 270 26.60 9.88 17.79
CA VAL A 270 25.34 9.49 18.43
C VAL A 270 24.85 8.11 17.96
N PHE A 271 25.17 7.75 16.71
CA PHE A 271 24.76 6.50 16.07
C PHE A 271 25.97 5.75 15.45
N PRO A 272 26.97 5.35 16.25
CA PRO A 272 28.26 4.84 15.75
C PRO A 272 28.15 3.57 14.90
N ASP A 273 27.17 2.71 15.18
CA ASP A 273 26.96 1.42 14.48
C ASP A 273 25.86 1.49 13.40
N PHE A 274 25.28 2.67 13.18
CA PHE A 274 24.16 2.80 12.25
C PHE A 274 24.59 2.66 10.80
N LEU A 275 25.64 3.38 10.40
CA LEU A 275 26.20 3.30 9.04
C LEU A 275 27.31 2.24 8.96
N PRO A 276 27.52 1.59 7.81
CA PRO A 276 28.62 0.67 7.65
C PRO A 276 29.96 1.42 7.60
N GLU A 277 31.04 0.67 7.82
CA GLU A 277 32.41 1.17 7.68
C GLU A 277 32.64 1.85 6.32
N ARG A 278 33.56 2.83 6.29
CA ARG A 278 33.89 3.57 5.07
C ARG A 278 34.26 2.63 3.93
N SER A 279 33.74 2.93 2.74
CA SER A 279 33.93 2.16 1.49
C SER A 279 33.28 0.77 1.48
N LYS A 280 32.60 0.34 2.55
CA LYS A 280 31.78 -0.87 2.54
C LYS A 280 30.46 -0.58 1.85
N SER A 281 30.14 -1.37 0.83
CA SER A 281 28.87 -1.22 0.09
C SER A 281 27.68 -1.72 0.90
N PHE A 282 26.54 -1.07 0.74
CA PHE A 282 25.25 -1.46 1.28
C PHE A 282 24.14 -1.21 0.26
N VAL A 283 23.05 -1.97 0.38
CA VAL A 283 21.88 -1.81 -0.48
C VAL A 283 20.99 -0.71 0.08
N LEU A 284 20.62 0.24 -0.78
CA LEU A 284 19.69 1.31 -0.48
C LEU A 284 18.42 1.17 -1.32
N THR A 285 17.27 1.03 -0.67
CA THR A 285 15.96 1.03 -1.31
C THR A 285 15.41 2.46 -1.36
N LEU A 286 15.19 2.97 -2.56
CA LEU A 286 14.63 4.30 -2.81
C LEU A 286 13.09 4.28 -2.60
N PRO A 287 12.43 5.44 -2.44
CA PRO A 287 10.97 5.51 -2.27
C PRO A 287 10.16 4.85 -3.38
N SER A 288 10.74 4.75 -4.59
CA SER A 288 10.13 4.08 -5.74
C SER A 288 10.14 2.55 -5.65
N GLY A 289 10.82 1.98 -4.65
CA GLY A 289 11.11 0.54 -4.54
C GLY A 289 12.34 0.07 -5.34
N LYS A 290 12.96 0.96 -6.14
CA LYS A 290 14.25 0.66 -6.82
C LYS A 290 15.35 0.52 -5.77
N THR A 291 16.16 -0.52 -5.89
CA THR A 291 17.37 -0.71 -5.08
C THR A 291 18.61 -0.22 -5.83
N ILE A 292 19.50 0.48 -5.12
CA ILE A 292 20.81 0.92 -5.62
C ILE A 292 21.90 0.54 -4.62
N SER A 293 23.13 0.37 -5.10
CA SER A 293 24.29 0.13 -4.23
C SER A 293 24.90 1.46 -3.79
N CYS A 294 25.14 1.64 -2.50
CA CYS A 294 25.72 2.85 -1.91
C CYS A 294 26.89 2.52 -0.98
N SER A 295 27.69 3.52 -0.64
CA SER A 295 28.74 3.41 0.39
C SER A 295 28.97 4.75 1.08
N VAL A 296 29.47 4.68 2.32
CA VAL A 296 29.94 5.87 3.06
C VAL A 296 31.38 6.16 2.63
N VAL A 297 31.63 7.35 2.11
CA VAL A 297 32.88 7.75 1.49
C VAL A 297 33.33 9.14 1.94
N GLN A 298 34.48 9.57 1.41
CA GLN A 298 35.19 10.80 1.77
C GLN A 298 35.70 10.83 3.21
N ASP A 299 36.60 11.77 3.47
CA ASP A 299 37.22 11.89 4.79
C ASP A 299 36.19 12.18 5.89
N GLY A 300 36.36 11.52 7.04
CA GLY A 300 35.39 11.54 8.13
C GLY A 300 34.06 10.83 7.85
N GLY A 301 33.91 10.10 6.73
CA GLY A 301 32.67 9.40 6.39
C GLY A 301 31.49 10.34 6.14
N LYS A 302 31.78 11.53 5.61
CA LYS A 302 30.84 12.66 5.50
C LYS A 302 29.88 12.59 4.31
N ALA A 303 29.96 11.55 3.48
CA ALA A 303 29.21 11.46 2.24
C ALA A 303 28.68 10.05 1.98
N ILE A 304 27.39 9.94 1.65
CA ILE A 304 26.82 8.72 1.07
C ILE A 304 26.75 8.89 -0.45
N MET A 305 27.38 7.99 -1.19
CA MET A 305 27.42 7.98 -2.65
C MET A 305 26.97 6.63 -3.20
N SER A 306 26.31 6.64 -4.36
CA SER A 306 25.96 5.43 -5.08
C SER A 306 27.16 4.85 -5.86
N ASN A 307 27.06 3.58 -6.22
CA ASN A 307 27.92 2.91 -7.19
C ASN A 307 27.02 2.13 -8.17
N PRO A 308 26.86 2.56 -9.43
CA PRO A 308 27.52 3.70 -10.09
C PRO A 308 27.25 5.06 -9.42
N ASN A 309 28.21 5.98 -9.49
CA ASN A 309 28.13 7.29 -8.82
C ASN A 309 27.09 8.26 -9.41
N THR A 310 26.32 7.80 -10.41
CA THR A 310 25.25 8.53 -11.07
C THR A 310 23.86 8.15 -10.57
N ASP A 311 23.67 6.93 -10.04
CA ASP A 311 22.34 6.38 -9.71
C ASP A 311 21.56 7.25 -8.72
N LEU A 312 22.25 7.80 -7.72
CA LEU A 312 21.62 8.68 -6.74
C LEU A 312 21.18 10.01 -7.38
N GLY A 313 21.97 10.54 -8.32
CA GLY A 313 21.65 11.76 -9.06
C GLY A 313 20.53 11.54 -10.08
N GLU A 314 20.48 10.40 -10.75
CA GLU A 314 19.36 10.02 -11.63
C GLU A 314 18.04 9.98 -10.87
N TRP A 315 18.06 9.41 -9.66
CA TRP A 315 16.87 9.40 -8.83
C TRP A 315 16.49 10.81 -8.35
N LEU A 316 17.43 11.55 -7.76
CA LEU A 316 17.12 12.81 -7.11
C LEU A 316 16.93 13.96 -8.10
N ILE A 317 17.88 14.17 -9.02
CA ILE A 317 17.86 15.30 -9.97
C ILE A 317 16.82 15.05 -11.07
N ASP A 318 16.87 13.90 -11.76
CA ASP A 318 15.98 13.66 -12.90
C ASP A 318 14.59 13.19 -12.44
N GLY A 319 14.54 12.29 -11.46
CA GLY A 319 13.29 11.68 -11.01
C GLY A 319 12.45 12.61 -10.12
N VAL A 320 13.07 13.18 -9.09
CA VAL A 320 12.37 13.94 -8.04
C VAL A 320 12.31 15.43 -8.38
N LEU A 321 13.47 16.07 -8.58
CA LEU A 321 13.54 17.51 -8.84
C LEU A 321 13.20 17.87 -10.29
N LYS A 322 13.36 16.91 -11.22
CA LYS A 322 13.11 17.05 -12.66
C LYS A 322 13.82 18.26 -13.27
N LEU A 323 15.08 18.47 -12.86
CA LEU A 323 15.86 19.61 -13.33
C LEU A 323 16.50 19.34 -14.69
N PRO A 324 16.54 20.34 -15.59
CA PRO A 324 17.42 20.35 -16.75
C PRO A 324 18.88 20.02 -16.41
N GLU A 325 19.57 19.35 -17.33
CA GLU A 325 20.98 19.03 -17.17
C GLU A 325 21.83 20.29 -16.96
N GLY A 326 22.66 20.28 -15.92
CA GLY A 326 23.54 21.41 -15.58
C GLY A 326 22.88 22.51 -14.76
N GLN A 327 21.61 22.39 -14.37
CA GLN A 327 20.99 23.31 -13.44
C GLN A 327 21.43 23.02 -11.99
N ILE A 328 21.84 24.07 -11.27
CA ILE A 328 22.25 23.99 -9.86
C ILE A 328 21.02 23.77 -8.98
N VAL A 329 21.10 22.78 -8.10
CA VAL A 329 20.11 22.54 -7.04
C VAL A 329 20.27 23.61 -5.98
N THR A 330 19.18 24.31 -5.62
CA THR A 330 19.17 25.32 -4.56
C THR A 330 18.25 24.92 -3.41
N LYS A 331 18.46 25.49 -2.23
CA LYS A 331 17.60 25.27 -1.06
C LYS A 331 16.14 25.64 -1.34
N HIS A 332 15.93 26.75 -2.04
CA HIS A 332 14.60 27.19 -2.47
C HIS A 332 13.83 26.15 -3.30
N MET A 333 14.51 25.38 -4.16
CA MET A 333 13.87 24.30 -4.92
C MET A 333 13.38 23.17 -4.01
N LEU A 334 14.19 22.80 -3.01
CA LEU A 334 13.82 21.80 -2.02
C LEU A 334 12.62 22.27 -1.17
N ASP A 335 12.67 23.52 -0.69
CA ASP A 335 11.59 24.10 0.12
C ASP A 335 10.28 24.26 -0.65
N THR A 336 10.34 24.56 -1.96
CA THR A 336 9.15 24.61 -2.83
C THR A 336 8.45 23.24 -2.92
N LEU A 337 9.21 22.15 -2.81
CA LEU A 337 8.69 20.77 -2.75
C LEU A 337 8.30 20.36 -1.32
N GLY A 338 8.52 21.22 -0.33
CA GLY A 338 8.26 20.95 1.08
C GLY A 338 9.16 19.90 1.70
N ILE A 339 10.35 19.67 1.11
CA ILE A 339 11.33 18.69 1.56
C ILE A 339 12.69 19.35 1.76
N ASP A 340 13.49 18.90 2.73
CA ASP A 340 14.87 19.37 2.89
C ASP A 340 15.84 18.32 3.42
N SER A 341 15.32 17.13 3.68
CA SER A 341 16.03 16.07 4.37
C SER A 341 15.47 14.72 3.96
N VAL A 342 16.23 13.68 4.23
CA VAL A 342 15.85 12.29 3.99
C VAL A 342 16.03 11.49 5.27
N GLU A 343 15.10 10.59 5.52
CA GLU A 343 15.20 9.57 6.56
C GLU A 343 15.82 8.32 5.96
N LEU A 344 16.92 7.87 6.56
CA LEU A 344 17.57 6.62 6.26
C LEU A 344 17.18 5.64 7.37
N SER A 345 16.43 4.60 7.03
CA SER A 345 16.00 3.55 7.97
C SER A 345 16.80 2.27 7.72
N LYS A 346 17.21 1.59 8.77
CA LYS A 346 18.01 0.35 8.73
C LYS A 346 17.16 -0.84 9.15
N GLU A 347 17.15 -1.87 8.32
CA GLU A 347 16.57 -3.17 8.63
C GLU A 347 17.61 -4.25 8.32
N ASN A 348 18.14 -4.86 9.38
CA ASN A 348 19.32 -5.74 9.30
C ASN A 348 20.52 -5.03 8.64
N ASN A 349 20.91 -5.46 7.44
CA ASN A 349 22.00 -4.88 6.63
C ASN A 349 21.49 -4.09 5.41
N ASN A 350 20.17 -3.90 5.30
CA ASN A 350 19.56 -3.15 4.20
C ASN A 350 19.09 -1.79 4.70
N TYR A 351 19.21 -0.79 3.85
CA TYR A 351 18.76 0.56 4.14
C TYR A 351 17.61 0.95 3.23
N SER A 352 16.70 1.78 3.72
CA SER A 352 15.66 2.43 2.92
C SER A 352 15.67 3.93 3.14
N LEU A 353 15.36 4.68 2.08
CA LEU A 353 15.40 6.14 2.07
C LEU A 353 14.00 6.70 1.82
N ASN A 354 13.60 7.72 2.58
CA ASN A 354 12.37 8.47 2.35
C ASN A 354 12.58 9.97 2.54
N PHE A 355 11.87 10.81 1.77
CA PHE A 355 11.92 12.26 1.98
C PHE A 355 11.21 12.66 3.27
N LYS A 356 11.73 13.70 3.91
CA LYS A 356 11.13 14.30 5.11
C LYS A 356 10.78 15.75 4.85
N LYS A 357 9.76 16.20 5.57
CA LYS A 357 9.25 17.56 5.45
C LYS A 357 10.31 18.57 5.88
N THR A 358 10.30 19.76 5.28
CA THR A 358 11.15 20.87 5.70
C THR A 358 11.13 21.05 7.22
N GLY A 359 12.31 21.18 7.83
CA GLY A 359 12.52 21.30 9.27
C GLY A 359 12.61 19.97 10.04
N SER A 360 12.43 18.82 9.37
CA SER A 360 12.51 17.51 10.05
C SER A 360 13.92 17.22 10.56
N TYR A 361 14.96 17.60 9.83
CA TYR A 361 16.35 17.43 10.26
C TYR A 361 16.66 18.28 11.51
N GLU A 362 16.25 19.55 11.55
CA GLU A 362 16.50 20.40 12.72
C GLU A 362 15.77 19.90 13.95
N LYS A 363 14.50 19.48 13.80
CA LYS A 363 13.77 18.85 14.89
C LYS A 363 14.47 17.58 15.40
N PHE A 364 14.97 16.74 14.48
CA PHE A 364 15.70 15.53 14.84
C PHE A 364 17.01 15.85 15.57
N LYS A 365 17.72 16.90 15.14
CA LYS A 365 18.93 17.41 15.78
C LYS A 365 18.63 17.88 17.22
N GLU A 366 17.55 18.64 17.42
CA GLU A 366 17.05 19.09 18.73
C GLU A 366 16.64 17.91 19.63
N GLU A 367 15.90 16.94 19.12
CA GLU A 367 15.48 15.73 19.84
C GLU A 367 16.67 14.90 20.34
N ASN A 368 17.83 15.02 19.69
CA ASN A 368 19.09 14.37 20.07
C ASN A 368 20.04 15.30 20.87
N ASN A 369 19.54 16.45 21.36
CA ASN A 369 20.30 17.42 22.14
C ASN A 369 21.57 17.94 21.46
N ILE A 370 21.56 18.02 20.12
CA ILE A 370 22.64 18.64 19.35
C ILE A 370 22.23 20.09 19.08
N ILE A 371 22.91 21.04 19.71
CA ILE A 371 22.63 22.48 19.57
C ILE A 371 23.25 23.02 18.28
#